data_AF-A0A2G2Z3F4-F1
#
_entry.id   AF-A0A2G2Z3F4-F1
#
_cell.length_a   1.000
_cell.length_b   1.000
_cell.length_c   1.000
_cell.angle_alpha   90.00
_cell.angle_beta   90.00
_cell.angle_gamma   90.00
#
_symmetry.space_group_name_H-M   'P 1'
#
loop_
_entity.id
_entity.type
_entity.pdbx_description
1 polymer ?
#
loop_
_entity_poly.entity_id
_entity_poly.type
_entity_poly.pdbx_seq_one_letter_code
_entity_poly.pdbx_strand_id
1 'polypeptide(L)' 'MFNPFDVQYVDGIAQQTIGSLDCGPFVAAYAEYLSDGLQVPNNELDAGLLRKRYAALLWKYGEAKAQKPYATDVK' A
#
# COMPACT_ATOMS: atom_id res chain seq x y z
N MET A 1 22.65 -11.56 23.26
CA MET A 1 22.52 -12.30 21.98
C MET A 1 21.53 -11.52 21.14
N PHE A 2 21.92 -10.95 20.00
CA PHE A 2 20.97 -10.31 19.09
C PHE A 2 20.25 -11.43 18.35
N ASN A 3 18.92 -11.50 18.43
CA ASN A 3 18.14 -12.37 17.57
C ASN A 3 17.93 -11.61 16.26
N PRO A 4 18.64 -11.95 15.17
CA PRO A 4 18.38 -11.29 13.89
C PRO A 4 16.96 -11.60 13.43
N PHE A 5 16.34 -10.65 12.75
CA PHE A 5 15.06 -10.88 12.09
C PHE A 5 15.27 -11.70 10.82
N ASP A 6 14.33 -12.59 10.51
CA ASP A 6 14.31 -13.31 9.25
C ASP A 6 13.98 -12.35 8.10
N VAL A 7 14.82 -12.34 7.07
CA VAL A 7 14.63 -11.54 5.86
C VAL A 7 14.42 -12.50 4.69
N GLN A 8 13.33 -12.32 3.96
CA GLN A 8 13.02 -13.10 2.76
C GLN A 8 13.05 -12.20 1.52
N TYR A 9 13.75 -12.68 0.48
CA TYR A 9 13.68 -12.08 -0.85
C TYR A 9 12.57 -12.76 -1.63
N VAL A 10 11.70 -11.96 -2.25
CA VAL A 10 10.59 -12.45 -3.07
C VAL A 10 10.86 -12.03 -4.50
N ASP A 11 10.91 -13.01 -5.41
CA ASP A 11 11.15 -12.81 -6.84
C ASP A 11 9.92 -13.19 -7.67
N GLY A 12 9.93 -12.81 -8.95
CA GLY A 12 8.87 -13.18 -9.91
C GLY A 12 7.55 -12.44 -9.71
N ILE A 13 7.50 -11.48 -8.78
CA ILE A 13 6.33 -10.65 -8.56
C ILE A 13 6.19 -9.62 -9.67
N ALA A 14 4.95 -9.26 -9.97
CA ALA A 14 4.67 -8.28 -11.01
C ALA A 14 5.21 -6.91 -10.62
N GLN A 15 6.09 -6.34 -11.45
CA GLN A 15 6.70 -5.04 -11.23
C GLN A 15 5.99 -3.95 -12.03
N GLN A 16 6.14 -2.70 -11.61
CA GLN A 16 5.73 -1.56 -12.44
C GLN A 16 6.59 -1.47 -13.71
N THR A 17 6.01 -0.94 -14.78
CA THR A 17 6.74 -0.69 -16.03
C THR A 17 7.83 0.37 -15.82
N ILE A 18 8.96 0.22 -16.52
CA ILE A 18 10.04 1.22 -16.51
C ILE A 18 9.49 2.59 -16.92
N GLY A 19 9.78 3.62 -16.12
CA GLY A 19 9.28 4.98 -16.35
C GLY A 19 7.88 5.25 -15.77
N SER A 20 7.22 4.25 -15.17
CA SER A 20 5.98 4.48 -14.41
C SER A 20 6.24 5.31 -13.15
N LEU A 21 5.30 6.20 -12.83
CA LEU A 21 5.28 7.01 -11.60
C LEU A 21 4.39 6.38 -10.51
N ASP A 22 3.97 5.13 -10.67
CA ASP A 22 3.01 4.46 -9.80
C ASP A 22 3.67 3.61 -8.70
N CYS A 23 4.90 3.92 -8.28
CA CYS A 23 5.62 3.12 -7.27
C CYS A 23 4.90 3.04 -5.92
N GLY A 24 4.28 4.13 -5.48
CA GLY A 24 3.49 4.17 -4.25
C GLY A 24 2.34 3.14 -4.26
N PRO A 25 1.42 3.20 -5.24
CA PRO A 25 0.37 2.21 -5.40
C PRO A 25 0.84 0.75 -5.44
N PHE A 26 1.94 0.44 -6.11
CA PHE A 26 2.49 -0.92 -6.16
C PHE A 26 3.00 -1.38 -4.79
N VAL A 27 3.79 -0.54 -4.10
CA VAL A 27 4.30 -0.85 -2.75
C VAL A 27 3.17 -1.04 -1.75
N ALA A 28 2.13 -0.18 -1.81
CA ALA A 28 0.96 -0.32 -0.97
C ALA A 28 0.21 -1.64 -1.23
N ALA A 29 0.08 -2.04 -2.50
CA ALA A 29 -0.52 -3.31 -2.86
C ALA A 29 0.29 -4.49 -2.31
N TYR A 30 1.61 -4.50 -2.48
CA TYR A 30 2.44 -5.58 -1.91
C TYR A 30 2.31 -5.68 -0.39
N ALA A 31 2.32 -4.54 0.31
CA ALA A 31 2.13 -4.51 1.75
C ALA A 31 0.76 -5.07 2.15
N GLU A 32 -0.31 -4.76 1.40
CA GLU A 32 -1.65 -5.31 1.61
C GLU A 32 -1.67 -6.84 1.45
N TYR A 33 -1.20 -7.37 0.31
CA TYR A 33 -1.14 -8.81 0.07
C TYR A 33 -0.35 -9.55 1.15
N LEU A 34 0.85 -9.06 1.49
CA LEU A 34 1.69 -9.68 2.50
C LEU A 34 1.08 -9.61 3.91
N SER A 35 0.40 -8.51 4.24
CA SER A 35 -0.29 -8.37 5.52
C SER A 35 -1.46 -9.34 5.66
N ASP A 36 -2.15 -9.63 4.55
CA ASP A 36 -3.22 -10.61 4.48
C ASP A 36 -2.70 -12.07 4.39
N GLY A 37 -1.38 -12.27 4.39
CA GLY A 37 -0.75 -13.59 4.22
C GLY A 37 -0.92 -14.18 2.82
N LEU A 38 -1.28 -13.34 1.84
CA LEU A 38 -1.48 -13.72 0.45
C LEU A 38 -0.17 -13.60 -0.33
N GLN A 39 -0.01 -14.46 -1.34
CA GLN A 39 1.08 -14.29 -2.30
C GLN A 39 0.81 -13.08 -3.19
N VAL A 40 1.84 -12.28 -3.40
CA VAL A 40 1.79 -11.20 -4.38
C VAL A 40 1.65 -11.82 -5.78
N PRO A 41 0.73 -11.32 -6.61
CA PRO A 41 0.55 -11.86 -7.95
C PRO A 41 1.80 -11.69 -8.83
N ASN A 42 2.09 -12.72 -9.63
CA ASN A 42 3.18 -12.72 -10.60
C ASN A 42 2.78 -12.06 -11.94
N ASN A 43 1.49 -11.84 -12.16
CA ASN A 43 0.92 -11.18 -13.34
C ASN A 43 0.76 -9.67 -13.10
N GLU A 44 0.77 -8.89 -14.19
CA GLU A 44 0.73 -7.43 -14.16
C GLU A 44 -0.37 -6.91 -13.21
N LEU A 45 0.06 -6.12 -12.22
CA LEU A 45 -0.85 -5.35 -11.37
C LEU A 45 -1.34 -4.15 -12.17
N ASP A 46 -2.66 -4.02 -12.33
CA ASP A 46 -3.25 -2.88 -13.03
C ASP A 46 -3.03 -1.59 -12.23
N ALA A 47 -2.03 -0.81 -12.65
CA ALA A 47 -1.66 0.47 -12.06
C ALA A 47 -2.84 1.45 -12.03
N GLY A 48 -3.66 1.45 -13.09
CA GLY A 48 -4.84 2.30 -13.20
C GLY A 48 -5.91 1.93 -12.18
N LEU A 49 -6.13 0.63 -11.97
CA LEU A 49 -7.05 0.13 -10.95
C LEU A 49 -6.55 0.45 -9.54
N LEU A 50 -5.27 0.19 -9.25
CA LEU A 50 -4.66 0.50 -7.96
C LEU A 50 -4.77 1.99 -7.63
N ARG A 51 -4.47 2.86 -8.60
CA ARG A 51 -4.59 4.31 -8.42
C ARG A 51 -6.02 4.73 -8.11
N LYS A 52 -7.03 4.18 -8.80
CA LYS A 52 -8.45 4.46 -8.52
C LYS A 52 -8.84 4.00 -7.11
N ARG A 53 -8.45 2.77 -6.73
CA ARG A 53 -8.74 2.20 -5.41
C ARG A 53 -8.15 3.07 -4.29
N TYR A 54 -6.85 3.34 -4.35
CA TYR A 54 -6.17 4.12 -3.32
C TYR A 54 -6.62 5.57 -3.28
N ALA A 55 -6.89 6.20 -4.43
CA ALA A 55 -7.47 7.54 -4.46
C ALA A 55 -8.84 7.59 -3.76
N ALA A 56 -9.72 6.60 -4.00
CA ALA A 56 -11.02 6.52 -3.34
C ALA A 56 -10.88 6.30 -1.82
N LEU A 57 -9.94 5.46 -1.39
CA LEU A 57 -9.67 5.23 0.03
C LEU A 57 -9.13 6.50 0.71
N LEU A 58 -8.16 7.18 0.09
CA LEU A 58 -7.60 8.44 0.57
C LEU A 58 -8.65 9.54 0.66
N TRP A 59 -9.54 9.63 -0.34
CA TRP A 59 -10.66 10.58 -0.33
C TRP A 59 -11.58 10.34 0.87
N LYS A 60 -12.06 9.10 1.05
CA LYS A 60 -12.92 8.73 2.20
C LYS A 60 -12.26 9.00 3.54
N TYR A 61 -10.96 8.72 3.65
CA TYR A 61 -10.20 9.03 4.85
C TYR A 61 -10.11 10.55 5.11
N GLY A 62 -9.90 11.34 4.06
CA GLY A 62 -9.93 12.79 4.13
C GLY A 62 -11.27 13.34 4.61
N GLU A 63 -12.38 12.82 4.07
CA GLU A 63 -13.73 13.17 4.53
C GLU A 63 -13.94 12.82 6.00
N ALA A 64 -13.56 11.60 6.42
CA ALA A 64 -13.68 11.16 7.81
C ALA A 64 -12.86 12.04 8.78
N LYS A 65 -11.65 12.43 8.37
CA LYS A 65 -10.79 13.38 9.12
C LYS A 65 -11.40 14.77 9.22
N ALA A 66 -12.04 15.26 8.16
CA ALA A 66 -12.69 16.57 8.16
C ALA A 66 -13.93 16.61 9.07
N GLN A 67 -14.68 15.50 9.13
CA GLN A 67 -15.86 15.37 10.00
C GLN A 67 -15.53 15.18 11.48
N LYS A 68 -14.39 14.57 11.79
CA LYS A 68 -13.85 14.44 13.16
C LYS A 68 -12.49 15.14 13.21
N PRO A 69 -12.45 16.48 13.25
CA PRO A 69 -11.19 17.17 13.50
C PRO A 69 -10.61 16.60 14.79
N TYR A 70 -9.30 16.32 14.82
CA TYR A 70 -8.66 15.88 16.06
C TYR A 70 -8.99 16.90 17.13
N ALA A 71 -9.85 16.52 18.07
CA ALA A 71 -10.04 17.28 19.28
C ALA A 71 -8.74 17.12 20.06
N THR A 72 -7.77 17.99 19.80
CA THR A 72 -6.74 18.28 20.77
C THR A 72 -7.46 19.02 21.89
N ASP A 73 -7.89 18.26 22.90
CA ASP A 73 -8.32 18.81 24.18
C ASP A 73 -7.08 19.48 24.79
N VAL A 74 -6.87 20.75 24.43
CA VAL A 74 -5.88 21.60 25.08
C VAL A 74 -6.59 22.19 26.29
N LYS A 75 -6.26 21.65 27.46
CA LYS A 75 -6.62 22.21 28.75
C LYS A 75 -5.42 22.92 29.38
#